data_AF-A0A2A2FCE6-F1
#
_entry.id   AF-A0A2A2FCE6-F1
#
_cell.length_a   1.000
_cell.length_b   1.000
_cell.length_c   1.000
_cell.angle_alpha   90.00
_cell.angle_beta   90.00
_cell.angle_gamma   90.00
#
_symmetry.space_group_name_H-M   'P 1'
#
loop_
_entity.id
_entity.type
_entity.pdbx_description
1 polymer ?
#
loop_
_entity_poly.entity_id
_entity_poly.type
_entity_poly.pdbx_seq_one_letter_code
_entity_poly.pdbx_strand_id
1 'polypeptide(L)'
;MGTQRPAELGEYEFNIRSFHPKESFGWSGLYFEGDNRRFSLKPSSNRSITSRIWHRFTVNTKSEADPKPFTGSDASNHPWADEPYEYKDKVAKPKGRITSKFFTPSRKSNGKSIRLDGGYKGENHLMPLSTEMKEKLGFTYVPTLNVNYKILAYVDRDNRHVDLVTYIKGDGFPNCEAFVVGPGGTRVFLGIHVRKGVAPLSLKGNPNHPMIASAVRLPIKQDGSFSGTIADLLSSNLSKKGRDSYQSISDWNAEFASTSPNNGRYTGYEELGYLRKQLGKYLDDLFDLDGYL
;
A
#
# COMPACT_ATOMS: atom_id res chain seq x y z
N MET A 1 -24.07 2.32 -33.97
CA MET A 1 -23.42 2.63 -32.67
C MET A 1 -21.94 2.76 -32.94
N GLY A 2 -21.31 3.91 -32.68
CA GLY A 2 -19.87 4.07 -32.89
C GLY A 2 -19.10 3.19 -31.90
N THR A 3 -18.21 2.34 -32.39
CA THR A 3 -17.34 1.51 -31.55
C THR A 3 -16.46 2.41 -30.69
N GLN A 4 -16.73 2.43 -29.38
CA GLN A 4 -15.95 3.20 -28.44
C GLN A 4 -14.52 2.64 -28.40
N ARG A 5 -13.51 3.48 -28.64
CA ARG A 5 -12.12 3.02 -28.68
C ARG A 5 -11.71 2.44 -27.31
N PRO A 6 -11.00 1.30 -27.26
CA PRO A 6 -10.49 0.76 -26.01
C PRO A 6 -9.57 1.76 -25.32
N ALA A 7 -9.55 1.75 -23.99
CA ALA A 7 -8.59 2.53 -23.21
C ALA A 7 -7.15 2.06 -23.48
N GLU A 8 -6.19 2.96 -23.35
CA GLU A 8 -4.78 2.66 -23.41
C GLU A 8 -4.33 1.96 -22.13
N LEU A 9 -3.40 1.02 -22.29
CA LEU A 9 -2.59 0.53 -21.18
C LEU A 9 -1.66 1.65 -20.72
N GLY A 10 -1.19 1.61 -19.48
CA GLY A 10 -0.44 2.72 -18.88
C GLY A 10 0.51 2.30 -17.78
N GLU A 11 1.13 3.29 -17.16
CA GLU A 11 1.98 3.13 -15.99
C GLU A 11 1.21 3.49 -14.72
N TYR A 12 1.26 2.59 -13.74
CA TYR A 12 0.62 2.76 -12.45
C TYR A 12 1.68 2.68 -11.36
N GLU A 13 1.83 3.75 -10.57
CA GLU A 13 2.77 3.78 -9.45
C GLU A 13 2.04 3.40 -8.15
N PHE A 14 2.49 2.33 -7.50
CA PHE A 14 1.99 1.92 -6.20
C PHE A 14 2.91 2.47 -5.11
N ASN A 15 2.32 3.02 -4.06
CA ASN A 15 3.00 3.56 -2.91
C ASN A 15 2.45 2.91 -1.64
N ILE A 16 3.33 2.31 -0.84
CA ILE A 16 2.99 1.68 0.44
C ILE A 16 3.99 2.17 1.48
N ARG A 17 3.50 2.75 2.57
CA ARG A 17 4.35 3.45 3.54
C ARG A 17 3.96 3.12 4.97
N SER A 18 4.95 3.19 5.84
CA SER A 18 4.78 3.13 7.28
C SER A 18 5.22 4.43 7.91
N PHE A 19 4.42 4.98 8.82
CA PHE A 19 4.72 6.25 9.49
C PHE A 19 4.16 6.28 10.91
N HIS A 20 4.82 7.04 11.78
CA HIS A 20 4.36 7.32 13.12
C HIS A 20 3.66 8.69 13.16
N PRO A 21 2.38 8.77 13.56
CA PRO A 21 1.58 9.98 13.32
C PRO A 21 1.76 11.08 14.36
N LYS A 22 2.43 10.79 15.48
CA LYS A 22 2.79 11.81 16.47
C LYS A 22 4.22 12.28 16.23
N GLU A 23 4.54 13.47 16.71
CA GLU A 23 5.89 14.04 16.73
C GLU A 23 6.92 13.17 17.45
N SER A 24 6.50 12.38 18.43
CA SER A 24 7.39 11.44 19.11
C SER A 24 6.70 10.10 19.32
N PHE A 25 7.50 9.03 19.37
CA PHE A 25 7.08 7.70 19.80
C PHE A 25 6.80 7.63 21.32
N GLY A 26 7.08 8.72 22.05
CA GLY A 26 6.89 8.83 23.50
C GLY A 26 7.77 7.84 24.28
N TRP A 27 7.51 7.73 25.59
CA TRP A 27 8.26 6.83 26.48
C TRP A 27 8.42 5.41 25.92
N SER A 28 7.33 4.85 25.36
CA SER A 28 7.33 3.48 24.84
C SER A 28 8.21 3.26 23.62
N GLY A 29 8.53 4.29 22.85
CA GLY A 29 9.52 4.19 21.78
C GLY A 29 10.71 5.09 22.05
N LEU A 30 11.10 5.18 23.32
CA LEU A 30 12.30 5.89 23.77
C LEU A 30 12.37 7.34 23.27
N TYR A 31 11.25 8.01 23.05
CA TYR A 31 11.21 9.38 22.54
C TYR A 31 11.85 9.63 21.16
N PHE A 32 12.07 8.60 20.33
CA PHE A 32 12.40 8.81 18.92
C PHE A 32 11.37 9.73 18.26
N GLU A 33 11.82 10.57 17.33
CA GLU A 33 10.94 11.42 16.54
C GLU A 33 10.06 10.57 15.62
N GLY A 34 8.78 10.94 15.54
CA GLY A 34 7.84 10.43 14.57
C GLY A 34 7.61 11.40 13.42
N ASP A 35 6.67 11.06 12.54
CA ASP A 35 6.42 11.78 11.29
C ASP A 35 5.47 12.98 11.46
N ASN A 36 4.84 13.13 12.63
CA ASN A 36 3.92 14.21 12.99
C ASN A 36 2.92 14.60 11.89
N ARG A 37 2.21 13.61 11.36
CA ARG A 37 1.38 13.80 10.17
C ARG A 37 0.12 12.96 10.17
N ARG A 38 -0.78 13.31 9.25
CA ARG A 38 -1.96 12.52 8.90
C ARG A 38 -1.68 11.61 7.70
N PHE A 39 -2.67 10.78 7.37
CA PHE A 39 -2.70 10.04 6.12
C PHE A 39 -2.66 10.98 4.93
N SER A 40 -1.99 10.58 3.85
CA SER A 40 -1.80 11.45 2.69
C SER A 40 -1.44 10.69 1.42
N LEU A 41 -1.81 11.29 0.30
CA LEU A 41 -1.44 10.85 -1.05
C LEU A 41 -0.24 11.61 -1.62
N LYS A 42 0.33 12.57 -0.87
CA LYS A 42 1.52 13.30 -1.34
C LYS A 42 2.67 12.31 -1.56
N PRO A 43 3.46 12.45 -2.63
CA PRO A 43 4.60 11.57 -2.89
C PRO A 43 5.62 11.65 -1.74
N SER A 44 6.48 10.65 -1.56
CA SER A 44 7.56 10.72 -0.57
C SER A 44 8.78 11.53 -1.05
N SER A 45 8.66 12.30 -2.13
CA SER A 45 9.77 13.07 -2.69
C SER A 45 9.98 14.39 -1.95
N ASN A 46 11.24 14.65 -1.58
CA ASN A 46 11.79 15.94 -1.17
C ASN A 46 10.90 16.73 -0.18
N ARG A 47 10.77 16.21 1.05
CA ARG A 47 10.11 16.87 2.21
C ARG A 47 8.60 17.06 2.15
N SER A 48 7.91 16.59 1.11
CA SER A 48 6.45 16.77 1.02
C SER A 48 5.68 15.93 2.04
N ILE A 49 6.22 14.78 2.46
CA ILE A 49 5.75 13.98 3.59
C ILE A 49 6.82 12.98 4.06
N THR A 50 6.96 12.79 5.37
CA THR A 50 7.94 11.87 5.99
C THR A 50 7.35 10.49 6.22
N SER A 51 8.17 9.44 6.28
CA SER A 51 7.79 8.07 6.62
C SER A 51 8.97 7.34 7.27
N ARG A 52 8.65 6.39 8.18
CA ARG A 52 9.65 5.47 8.74
C ARG A 52 10.17 4.50 7.67
N ILE A 53 9.30 4.01 6.80
CA ILE A 53 9.69 3.35 5.56
C ILE A 53 8.69 3.73 4.47
N TRP A 54 9.18 4.10 3.30
CA TRP A 54 8.38 4.19 2.09
C TRP A 54 8.86 3.17 1.07
N HIS A 55 7.90 2.56 0.38
CA HIS A 55 8.13 1.59 -0.68
C HIS A 55 7.24 1.95 -1.87
N ARG A 56 7.87 2.16 -3.02
CA ARG A 56 7.17 2.50 -4.26
C ARG A 56 7.67 1.67 -5.42
N PHE A 57 6.80 1.37 -6.37
CA PHE A 57 7.16 0.67 -7.59
C PHE A 57 6.16 1.03 -8.69
N THR A 58 6.65 1.04 -9.93
CA THR A 58 5.81 1.33 -11.10
C THR A 58 5.56 0.04 -11.86
N VAL A 59 4.29 -0.20 -12.16
CA VAL A 59 3.86 -1.28 -13.05
C VAL A 59 3.53 -0.66 -14.39
N ASN A 60 4.29 -1.04 -15.41
CA ASN A 60 3.92 -0.73 -16.78
C ASN A 60 3.01 -1.85 -17.27
N THR A 61 1.82 -1.52 -17.76
CA THR A 61 0.89 -2.52 -18.33
C THR A 61 1.02 -2.65 -19.84
N LYS A 62 1.75 -1.71 -20.49
CA LYS A 62 2.15 -1.79 -21.91
C LYS A 62 3.29 -2.80 -22.11
N SER A 63 4.23 -2.86 -21.17
CA SER A 63 5.34 -3.82 -21.16
C SER A 63 5.19 -4.79 -20.01
N GLU A 64 5.39 -6.09 -20.24
CA GLU A 64 5.41 -7.10 -19.16
C GLU A 64 6.73 -7.05 -18.35
N ALA A 65 7.33 -5.87 -18.25
CA ALA A 65 8.58 -5.68 -17.53
C ALA A 65 8.34 -5.79 -16.02
N ASP A 66 9.29 -6.42 -15.33
CA ASP A 66 9.25 -6.52 -13.89
C ASP A 66 9.31 -5.12 -13.24
N PRO A 67 8.43 -4.81 -12.28
CA PRO A 67 8.45 -3.55 -11.55
C PRO A 67 9.77 -3.36 -10.82
N LYS A 68 10.36 -2.17 -10.93
CA LYS A 68 11.54 -1.79 -10.14
C LYS A 68 11.10 -1.15 -8.82
N PRO A 69 11.39 -1.76 -7.66
CA PRO A 69 11.04 -1.18 -6.38
C PRO A 69 12.07 -0.13 -5.94
N PHE A 70 11.58 0.94 -5.34
CA PHE A 70 12.36 1.92 -4.61
C PHE A 70 11.89 1.91 -3.16
N THR A 71 12.82 1.65 -2.25
CA THR A 71 12.55 1.59 -0.82
C THR A 71 13.52 2.48 -0.08
N GLY A 72 13.02 3.23 0.89
CA GLY A 72 13.84 4.10 1.72
C GLY A 72 13.15 4.49 3.02
N SER A 73 13.84 5.32 3.79
CA SER A 73 13.38 5.89 5.05
C SER A 73 13.75 7.37 5.07
N ASP A 74 12.93 8.19 5.69
CA ASP A 74 13.38 9.51 6.15
C ASP A 74 14.34 9.35 7.33
N ALA A 75 15.07 10.41 7.68
CA ALA A 75 16.03 10.38 8.76
C ALA A 75 15.35 9.99 10.09
N SER A 76 16.09 9.26 10.92
CA SER A 76 15.71 8.98 12.31
C SER A 76 16.34 10.04 13.20
N ASN A 77 15.64 10.52 14.22
CA ASN A 77 16.17 11.49 15.16
C ASN A 77 15.72 11.18 16.59
N HIS A 78 16.49 11.62 17.57
CA HIS A 78 16.22 11.45 18.99
C HIS A 78 16.99 12.50 19.82
N PRO A 79 16.44 13.02 20.93
CA PRO A 79 17.07 14.04 21.78
C PRO A 79 18.50 13.80 22.30
N TRP A 80 19.02 12.56 22.21
CA TRP A 80 20.36 12.19 22.69
C TRP A 80 21.41 12.15 21.57
N ALA A 81 20.98 12.34 20.32
CA ALA A 81 21.81 12.24 19.15
C ALA A 81 22.10 13.64 18.64
N ASP A 82 23.37 13.94 18.39
CA ASP A 82 23.79 15.25 17.90
C ASP A 82 23.33 15.51 16.47
N GLU A 83 23.20 14.45 15.66
CA GLU A 83 22.75 14.51 14.27
C GLU A 83 21.70 13.43 13.96
N PRO A 84 20.74 13.72 13.06
CA PRO A 84 19.82 12.71 12.55
C PRO A 84 20.56 11.58 11.82
N TYR A 85 20.11 10.35 12.02
CA TYR A 85 20.64 9.21 11.29
C TYR A 85 20.04 9.16 9.89
N GLU A 86 20.87 9.47 8.90
CA GLU A 86 20.52 9.33 7.49
C GLU A 86 20.86 7.92 7.00
N TYR A 87 19.86 7.22 6.48
CA TYR A 87 20.00 5.86 5.93
C TYR A 87 20.71 5.87 4.57
N LYS A 88 21.94 6.37 4.52
CA LYS A 88 22.80 6.41 3.31
C LYS A 88 23.53 5.09 3.08
N ASP A 89 23.88 4.40 4.16
CA ASP A 89 24.64 3.15 4.09
C ASP A 89 23.80 1.97 3.62
N LYS A 90 24.38 1.16 2.72
CA LYS A 90 23.68 0.03 2.11
C LYS A 90 23.22 -1.01 3.12
N VAL A 91 23.95 -1.16 4.23
CA VAL A 91 23.64 -2.15 5.27
C VAL A 91 22.45 -1.72 6.13
N ALA A 92 22.35 -0.42 6.44
CA ALA A 92 21.28 0.15 7.26
C ALA A 92 20.02 0.52 6.46
N LYS A 93 20.13 0.68 5.14
CA LYS A 93 18.99 1.01 4.27
C LYS A 93 17.86 -0.03 4.36
N PRO A 94 16.59 0.41 4.46
CA PRO A 94 15.44 -0.47 4.31
C PRO A 94 15.49 -1.24 2.99
N LYS A 95 15.00 -2.48 3.03
CA LYS A 95 14.99 -3.39 1.88
C LYS A 95 13.55 -3.61 1.44
N GLY A 96 13.31 -3.57 0.14
CA GLY A 96 12.03 -3.93 -0.46
C GLY A 96 12.18 -4.95 -1.56
N ARG A 97 11.10 -5.66 -1.85
CA ARG A 97 11.01 -6.65 -2.91
C ARG A 97 9.63 -6.61 -3.56
N ILE A 98 9.59 -6.95 -4.83
CA ILE A 98 8.37 -7.10 -5.61
C ILE A 98 8.61 -8.20 -6.65
N THR A 99 7.59 -9.02 -6.86
CA THR A 99 7.51 -9.97 -7.98
C THR A 99 6.17 -9.77 -8.68
N SER A 100 6.19 -9.82 -10.00
CA SER A 100 5.00 -9.69 -10.85
C SER A 100 4.74 -10.96 -11.64
N LYS A 101 3.46 -11.25 -11.89
CA LYS A 101 3.03 -12.22 -12.90
C LYS A 101 1.92 -11.60 -13.73
N PHE A 102 2.20 -11.37 -15.01
CA PHE A 102 1.21 -10.95 -15.99
C PHE A 102 0.43 -12.16 -16.52
N PHE A 103 -0.85 -11.95 -16.80
CA PHE A 103 -1.69 -12.93 -17.46
C PHE A 103 -2.87 -12.23 -18.11
N THR A 104 -3.53 -12.91 -19.05
CA THR A 104 -4.78 -12.44 -19.66
C THR A 104 -5.87 -13.41 -19.23
N PRO A 105 -6.96 -12.95 -18.58
CA PRO A 105 -8.00 -13.83 -18.05
C PRO A 105 -8.62 -14.71 -19.14
N SER A 106 -8.93 -14.13 -20.30
CA SER A 106 -9.52 -14.84 -21.43
C SER A 106 -8.90 -14.42 -22.75
N ARG A 107 -8.79 -15.35 -23.72
CA ARG A 107 -8.26 -15.07 -25.07
C ARG A 107 -9.06 -14.02 -25.84
N LYS A 108 -10.31 -13.76 -25.44
CA LYS A 108 -11.20 -12.77 -26.07
C LYS A 108 -11.14 -11.40 -25.38
N SER A 109 -10.51 -11.29 -24.21
CA SER A 109 -10.40 -10.02 -23.49
C SER A 109 -9.24 -9.19 -24.03
N ASN A 110 -9.50 -7.91 -24.32
CA ASN A 110 -8.44 -6.93 -24.55
C ASN A 110 -7.76 -6.48 -23.26
N GLY A 111 -8.23 -6.94 -22.09
CA GLY A 111 -7.73 -6.53 -20.79
C GLY A 111 -6.39 -7.14 -20.40
N LYS A 112 -5.80 -6.60 -19.34
CA LYS A 112 -4.50 -7.05 -18.81
C LYS A 112 -4.59 -7.27 -17.31
N SER A 113 -4.24 -8.47 -16.86
CA SER A 113 -4.14 -8.78 -15.43
C SER A 113 -2.70 -8.85 -14.98
N ILE A 114 -2.46 -8.41 -13.75
CA ILE A 114 -1.19 -8.53 -13.07
C ILE A 114 -1.40 -8.88 -11.61
N ARG A 115 -0.67 -9.91 -11.17
CA ARG A 115 -0.50 -10.24 -9.77
C ARG A 115 0.84 -9.73 -9.27
N LEU A 116 0.80 -9.06 -8.13
CA LEU A 116 1.95 -8.46 -7.45
C LEU A 116 2.05 -9.06 -6.05
N ASP A 117 3.20 -9.66 -5.75
CA ASP A 117 3.53 -10.14 -4.41
C ASP A 117 4.81 -9.41 -3.96
N GLY A 118 4.78 -8.72 -2.82
CA GLY A 118 5.92 -7.89 -2.41
C GLY A 118 5.93 -7.54 -0.93
N GLY A 119 6.87 -6.67 -0.55
CA GLY A 119 7.01 -6.19 0.82
C GLY A 119 8.24 -5.34 1.05
N TYR A 120 8.32 -4.73 2.23
CA TYR A 120 9.49 -4.00 2.70
C TYR A 120 9.78 -4.29 4.16
N LYS A 121 11.04 -4.07 4.54
CA LYS A 121 11.49 -4.16 5.92
C LYS A 121 12.66 -3.22 6.23
N GLY A 122 12.82 -2.85 7.49
CA GLY A 122 13.93 -2.02 7.96
C GLY A 122 14.02 -1.94 9.48
N GLU A 123 15.17 -1.51 9.98
CA GLU A 123 15.42 -1.32 11.41
C GLU A 123 15.85 0.13 11.68
N ASN A 124 15.64 0.62 12.90
CA ASN A 124 16.10 1.96 13.30
C ASN A 124 17.56 1.91 13.77
N HIS A 125 18.49 2.30 12.89
CA HIS A 125 19.93 2.21 13.15
C HIS A 125 20.54 3.41 13.91
N LEU A 126 19.72 4.39 14.31
CA LEU A 126 20.16 5.44 15.24
C LEU A 126 20.41 4.90 16.66
N MET A 127 19.94 3.69 16.98
CA MET A 127 20.24 3.04 18.24
C MET A 127 21.75 2.71 18.35
N PRO A 128 22.41 3.00 19.48
CA PRO A 128 23.84 2.78 19.65
C PRO A 128 24.28 1.37 19.25
N LEU A 129 25.38 1.28 18.50
CA LEU A 129 25.99 0.03 18.03
C LEU A 129 25.13 -0.80 17.05
N SER A 130 23.95 -0.34 16.65
CA SER A 130 23.04 -1.11 15.80
C SER A 130 23.62 -1.36 14.41
N THR A 131 24.27 -0.34 13.81
CA THR A 131 24.85 -0.44 12.45
C THR A 131 26.04 -1.40 12.45
N GLU A 132 26.96 -1.23 13.39
CA GLU A 132 28.18 -2.02 13.53
C GLU A 132 27.84 -3.49 13.80
N MET A 133 26.83 -3.74 14.64
CA MET A 133 26.33 -5.08 14.90
C MET A 133 25.76 -5.72 13.63
N LYS A 134 24.98 -4.95 12.85
CA LYS A 134 24.40 -5.40 11.58
C LYS A 134 25.48 -5.75 10.56
N GLU A 135 26.54 -4.95 10.49
CA GLU A 135 27.67 -5.15 9.58
C GLU A 135 28.50 -6.38 9.94
N LYS A 136 28.85 -6.54 11.22
CA LYS A 136 29.73 -7.61 11.68
C LYS A 136 29.03 -8.96 11.82
N LEU A 137 27.76 -8.96 12.25
CA LEU A 137 27.03 -10.17 12.63
C LEU A 137 25.83 -10.47 11.72
N GLY A 138 25.42 -9.54 10.85
CA GLY A 138 24.25 -9.70 9.98
C GLY A 138 22.89 -9.44 10.65
N PHE A 139 22.87 -9.18 11.97
CA PHE A 139 21.66 -8.87 12.74
C PHE A 139 21.88 -7.70 13.71
N THR A 140 20.78 -7.11 14.21
CA THR A 140 20.80 -6.08 15.26
C THR A 140 19.74 -6.41 16.32
N TYR A 141 19.88 -5.86 17.51
CA TYR A 141 18.88 -5.96 18.59
C TYR A 141 17.64 -5.09 18.35
N VAL A 142 17.72 -4.14 17.41
CA VAL A 142 16.59 -3.27 17.05
C VAL A 142 15.54 -4.09 16.29
N PRO A 143 14.28 -4.11 16.74
CA PRO A 143 13.22 -4.82 16.04
C PRO A 143 13.05 -4.33 14.60
N THR A 144 12.87 -5.29 13.69
CA THR A 144 12.60 -5.00 12.28
C THR A 144 11.12 -4.66 12.10
N LEU A 145 10.84 -3.53 11.44
CA LEU A 145 9.53 -3.23 10.86
C LEU A 145 9.39 -3.99 9.55
N ASN A 146 8.28 -4.69 9.34
CA ASN A 146 8.00 -5.54 8.19
C ASN A 146 6.55 -5.38 7.69
N VAL A 147 6.42 -5.21 6.38
CA VAL A 147 5.13 -5.16 5.67
C VAL A 147 5.22 -6.02 4.41
N ASN A 148 4.21 -6.85 4.19
CA ASN A 148 4.05 -7.69 3.01
C ASN A 148 2.69 -7.41 2.38
N TYR A 149 2.62 -7.43 1.07
CA TYR A 149 1.41 -7.13 0.33
C TYR A 149 1.20 -8.08 -0.84
N LYS A 150 -0.07 -8.23 -1.19
CA LYS A 150 -0.55 -8.84 -2.42
C LYS A 150 -1.48 -7.86 -3.09
N ILE A 151 -1.25 -7.59 -4.37
CA ILE A 151 -2.12 -6.74 -5.17
C ILE A 151 -2.46 -7.51 -6.44
N LEU A 152 -3.74 -7.63 -6.76
CA LEU A 152 -4.19 -8.05 -8.09
C LEU A 152 -4.76 -6.81 -8.78
N ALA A 153 -4.33 -6.57 -10.01
CA ALA A 153 -4.91 -5.54 -10.86
C ALA A 153 -5.41 -6.16 -12.16
N TYR A 154 -6.56 -5.71 -12.63
CA TYR A 154 -7.10 -6.02 -13.95
C TYR A 154 -7.49 -4.72 -14.66
N VAL A 155 -6.88 -4.44 -15.80
CA VAL A 155 -7.22 -3.31 -16.65
C VAL A 155 -8.18 -3.79 -17.73
N ASP A 156 -9.46 -3.43 -17.62
CA ASP A 156 -10.46 -3.65 -18.66
C ASP A 156 -10.48 -2.44 -19.61
N ARG A 157 -9.97 -2.65 -20.82
CA ARG A 157 -9.84 -1.58 -21.81
C ARG A 157 -11.16 -1.28 -22.52
N ASP A 158 -12.01 -2.28 -22.68
CA ASP A 158 -13.25 -2.15 -23.44
C ASP A 158 -14.32 -1.49 -22.56
N ASN A 159 -14.40 -1.91 -21.29
CA ASN A 159 -15.28 -1.31 -20.28
C ASN A 159 -14.66 -0.12 -19.53
N ARG A 160 -13.39 0.21 -19.83
CA ARG A 160 -12.66 1.38 -19.33
C ARG A 160 -12.65 1.49 -17.80
N HIS A 161 -12.20 0.43 -17.14
CA HIS A 161 -11.92 0.47 -15.70
C HIS A 161 -10.68 -0.35 -15.32
N VAL A 162 -10.17 -0.10 -14.12
CA VAL A 162 -9.16 -0.91 -13.46
C VAL A 162 -9.75 -1.46 -12.17
N ASP A 163 -9.77 -2.77 -12.03
CA ASP A 163 -10.13 -3.43 -10.78
C ASP A 163 -8.85 -3.68 -9.99
N LEU A 164 -8.80 -3.21 -8.75
CA LEU A 164 -7.66 -3.36 -7.85
C LEU A 164 -8.10 -4.07 -6.57
N VAL A 165 -7.49 -5.22 -6.33
CA VAL A 165 -7.64 -5.97 -5.08
C VAL A 165 -6.34 -5.86 -4.30
N THR A 166 -6.39 -5.29 -3.11
CA THR A 166 -5.20 -5.06 -2.28
C THR A 166 -5.35 -5.76 -0.94
N TYR A 167 -4.31 -6.48 -0.53
CA TYR A 167 -4.20 -7.08 0.78
C TYR A 167 -2.81 -6.85 1.35
N ILE A 168 -2.73 -6.17 2.49
CA ILE A 168 -1.47 -5.81 3.15
C ILE A 168 -1.50 -6.35 4.58
N LYS A 169 -0.38 -6.97 4.96
CA LYS A 169 -0.14 -7.47 6.31
C LYS A 169 1.24 -7.05 6.81
N GLY A 170 1.44 -7.01 8.12
CA GLY A 170 2.72 -6.65 8.72
C GLY A 170 2.60 -6.54 10.22
N ASP A 171 3.58 -5.91 10.86
CA ASP A 171 3.69 -5.86 12.32
C ASP A 171 2.54 -5.12 13.01
N GLY A 172 1.68 -4.43 12.26
CA GLY A 172 0.55 -3.67 12.80
C GLY A 172 0.96 -2.40 13.53
N PHE A 173 2.26 -2.06 13.52
CA PHE A 173 2.83 -0.82 14.04
C PHE A 173 4.02 -0.41 13.15
N PRO A 174 4.22 0.88 12.83
CA PRO A 174 3.37 2.02 13.17
C PRO A 174 2.15 2.06 12.21
N ASN A 175 1.63 3.25 11.84
CA ASN A 175 0.53 3.31 10.88
C ASN A 175 1.02 2.87 9.49
N CYS A 176 0.13 2.31 8.69
CA CYS A 176 0.40 1.98 7.29
C CYS A 176 -0.61 2.66 6.37
N GLU A 177 -0.17 3.11 5.20
CA GLU A 177 -1.06 3.63 4.15
C GLU A 177 -0.61 3.11 2.79
N ALA A 178 -1.58 2.87 1.90
CA ALA A 178 -1.33 2.44 0.54
C ALA A 178 -2.17 3.26 -0.44
N PHE A 179 -1.58 3.60 -1.58
CA PHE A 179 -2.26 4.30 -2.66
C PHE A 179 -1.64 4.00 -4.02
N VAL A 180 -2.41 4.24 -5.07
CA VAL A 180 -1.99 4.11 -6.47
C VAL A 180 -2.04 5.47 -7.16
N VAL A 181 -1.12 5.69 -8.08
CA VAL A 181 -1.09 6.85 -8.98
C VAL A 181 -1.27 6.32 -10.40
N GLY A 182 -2.32 6.77 -11.08
CA GLY A 182 -2.59 6.37 -12.47
C GLY A 182 -1.88 7.27 -13.48
N PRO A 183 -1.96 6.93 -14.77
CA PRO A 183 -1.58 7.84 -15.85
C PRO A 183 -2.22 9.22 -15.65
N GLY A 184 -1.47 10.29 -15.90
CA GLY A 184 -1.93 11.67 -15.63
C GLY A 184 -1.86 12.12 -14.18
N GLY A 185 -1.39 11.29 -13.24
CA GLY A 185 -1.02 11.71 -11.88
C GLY A 185 -2.17 11.73 -10.86
N THR A 186 -3.38 11.30 -11.24
CA THR A 186 -4.49 11.11 -10.30
C THR A 186 -4.14 10.04 -9.27
N ARG A 187 -4.38 10.33 -7.99
CA ARG A 187 -4.01 9.48 -6.86
C ARG A 187 -5.26 8.95 -6.17
N VAL A 188 -5.21 7.69 -5.74
CA VAL A 188 -6.33 7.01 -5.08
C VAL A 188 -5.82 6.18 -3.92
N PHE A 189 -6.37 6.38 -2.73
CA PHE A 189 -6.10 5.48 -1.61
C PHE A 189 -6.56 4.06 -1.91
N LEU A 190 -5.73 3.08 -1.56
CA LEU A 190 -6.08 1.66 -1.53
C LEU A 190 -6.43 1.22 -0.11
N GLY A 191 -6.05 2.02 0.90
CA GLY A 191 -6.47 1.85 2.28
C GLY A 191 -5.45 2.36 3.28
N ILE A 192 -5.83 2.33 4.56
CA ILE A 192 -5.04 2.77 5.70
C ILE A 192 -5.13 1.77 6.85
N HIS A 193 -4.11 1.79 7.71
CA HIS A 193 -4.07 1.06 8.96
C HIS A 193 -3.60 2.01 10.06
N VAL A 194 -4.37 2.10 11.13
CA VAL A 194 -3.97 2.78 12.37
C VAL A 194 -3.31 1.76 13.28
N ARG A 195 -2.10 2.10 13.76
CA ARG A 195 -1.26 1.21 14.55
C ARG A 195 -1.97 0.62 15.76
N LYS A 196 -1.55 -0.58 16.15
CA LYS A 196 -1.92 -1.21 17.41
C LYS A 196 -0.79 -1.10 18.41
N GLY A 197 -1.09 -0.59 19.59
CA GLY A 197 -0.15 -0.54 20.70
C GLY A 197 1.10 0.30 20.39
N VAL A 198 2.25 -0.19 20.86
CA VAL A 198 3.52 0.53 20.92
C VAL A 198 4.66 -0.30 20.34
N ALA A 199 5.73 0.37 19.90
CA ALA A 199 6.85 -0.24 19.17
C ALA A 199 7.40 -1.53 19.81
N PRO A 200 7.71 -1.58 21.14
CA PRO A 200 8.34 -2.76 21.75
C PRO A 200 7.45 -4.01 21.77
N LEU A 201 6.13 -3.84 21.78
CA LEU A 201 5.18 -4.94 21.83
C LEU A 201 4.82 -5.42 20.43
N SER A 202 4.64 -4.49 19.50
CA SER A 202 4.09 -4.79 18.17
C SER A 202 5.15 -5.20 17.15
N LEU A 203 6.39 -4.74 17.28
CA LEU A 203 7.49 -5.15 16.38
C LEU A 203 8.14 -6.48 16.81
N LYS A 204 7.88 -6.94 18.03
CA LYS A 204 8.48 -8.17 18.56
C LYS A 204 7.82 -9.39 17.91
N GLY A 205 8.63 -10.27 17.31
CA GLY A 205 8.16 -11.56 16.79
C GLY A 205 7.59 -11.53 15.36
N ASN A 206 7.69 -10.40 14.64
CA ASN A 206 7.25 -10.25 13.25
C ASN A 206 5.79 -10.70 13.02
N PRO A 207 4.82 -10.16 13.78
CA PRO A 207 3.46 -10.62 13.68
C PRO A 207 2.88 -10.26 12.30
N ASN A 208 2.28 -11.24 11.62
CA ASN A 208 1.72 -11.07 10.26
C ASN A 208 0.28 -10.54 10.30
N HIS A 209 0.05 -9.40 10.96
CA HIS A 209 -1.30 -8.86 11.15
C HIS A 209 -1.88 -8.33 9.83
N PRO A 210 -3.13 -8.68 9.46
CA PRO A 210 -3.86 -7.97 8.42
C PRO A 210 -3.95 -6.48 8.78
N MET A 211 -3.59 -5.61 7.84
CA MET A 211 -3.55 -4.16 8.02
C MET A 211 -4.48 -3.44 7.05
N ILE A 212 -4.43 -3.79 5.76
CA ILE A 212 -5.28 -3.19 4.71
C ILE A 212 -5.88 -4.30 3.87
N ALA A 213 -7.18 -4.21 3.61
CA ALA A 213 -7.88 -5.04 2.63
C ALA A 213 -8.84 -4.15 1.84
N SER A 214 -8.76 -4.19 0.50
CA SER A 214 -9.67 -3.45 -0.37
C SER A 214 -9.89 -4.17 -1.70
N ALA A 215 -11.06 -3.97 -2.28
CA ALA A 215 -11.32 -4.25 -3.68
C ALA A 215 -12.07 -3.05 -4.26
N VAL A 216 -11.48 -2.40 -5.26
CA VAL A 216 -12.04 -1.19 -5.86
C VAL A 216 -12.08 -1.28 -7.36
N ARG A 217 -13.10 -0.68 -7.97
CA ARG A 217 -13.17 -0.45 -9.41
C ARG A 217 -12.96 1.03 -9.69
N LEU A 218 -11.94 1.33 -10.48
CA LEU A 218 -11.54 2.68 -10.87
C LEU A 218 -11.84 2.91 -12.35
N PRO A 219 -12.80 3.77 -12.72
CA PRO A 219 -12.99 4.13 -14.11
C PRO A 219 -11.75 4.81 -14.68
N ILE A 220 -11.44 4.52 -15.93
CA ILE A 220 -10.33 5.14 -16.67
C ILE A 220 -10.83 5.85 -17.92
N LYS A 221 -10.12 6.92 -18.31
CA LYS A 221 -10.32 7.56 -19.60
C LYS A 221 -9.64 6.73 -20.69
N GLN A 222 -9.82 7.18 -21.94
CA GLN A 222 -9.20 6.52 -23.08
C GLN A 222 -7.65 6.51 -23.00
N ASP A 223 -7.03 7.47 -22.33
CA ASP A 223 -5.58 7.54 -22.10
C ASP A 223 -5.09 6.70 -20.90
N GLY A 224 -6.00 5.94 -20.26
CA GLY A 224 -5.70 5.15 -19.07
C GLY A 224 -5.71 5.93 -17.75
N SER A 225 -5.93 7.24 -17.76
CA SER A 225 -5.98 8.05 -16.54
C SER A 225 -7.24 7.79 -15.72
N PHE A 226 -7.11 7.76 -14.38
CA PHE A 226 -8.27 7.58 -13.50
C PHE A 226 -9.26 8.75 -13.60
N SER A 227 -10.55 8.43 -13.58
CA SER A 227 -11.62 9.43 -13.65
C SER A 227 -12.92 8.95 -12.99
N GLY A 228 -13.88 9.86 -12.84
CA GLY A 228 -15.25 9.53 -12.42
C GLY A 228 -15.36 9.08 -10.96
N THR A 229 -16.25 8.11 -10.73
CA THR A 229 -16.59 7.59 -9.41
C THR A 229 -15.95 6.22 -9.19
N ILE A 230 -15.27 6.07 -8.06
CA ILE A 230 -14.70 4.79 -7.63
C ILE A 230 -15.81 3.94 -7.01
N ALA A 231 -15.79 2.64 -7.30
CA ALA A 231 -16.67 1.67 -6.67
C ALA A 231 -15.92 0.89 -5.58
N ASP A 232 -16.51 0.76 -4.40
CA ASP A 232 -16.07 -0.20 -3.38
C ASP A 232 -16.76 -1.55 -3.61
N LEU A 233 -15.97 -2.51 -4.07
CA LEU A 233 -16.44 -3.84 -4.46
C LEU A 233 -16.57 -4.78 -3.27
N LEU A 234 -15.99 -4.42 -2.12
CA LEU A 234 -16.20 -5.15 -0.88
C LEU A 234 -17.54 -4.76 -0.28
N SER A 235 -17.83 -3.46 -0.11
CA SER A 235 -19.12 -3.04 0.46
C SER A 235 -20.32 -3.26 -0.45
N SER A 236 -20.16 -3.23 -1.77
CA SER A 236 -21.25 -3.54 -2.71
C SER A 236 -21.72 -4.99 -2.66
N ASN A 237 -20.81 -5.93 -2.41
CA ASN A 237 -21.14 -7.35 -2.19
C ASN A 237 -21.73 -7.60 -0.78
N LEU A 238 -21.50 -6.70 0.17
CA LEU A 238 -22.02 -6.78 1.54
C LEU A 238 -23.37 -6.09 1.71
N SER A 239 -23.66 -5.07 0.90
CA SER A 239 -24.93 -4.36 0.89
C SER A 239 -25.82 -4.88 -0.24
N LYS A 240 -26.99 -5.44 0.09
CA LYS A 240 -28.03 -5.83 -0.89
C LYS A 240 -28.64 -4.64 -1.67
N LYS A 241 -28.01 -3.45 -1.66
CA LYS A 241 -28.47 -2.20 -2.26
C LYS A 241 -27.32 -1.54 -3.03
N GLY A 242 -27.11 -1.98 -4.27
CA GLY A 242 -25.97 -1.59 -5.14
C GLY A 242 -25.92 -0.14 -5.64
N ARG A 243 -26.40 0.86 -4.87
CA ARG A 243 -26.26 2.30 -5.19
C ARG A 243 -25.30 3.06 -4.28
N ASP A 244 -25.07 2.60 -3.05
CA ASP A 244 -24.21 3.30 -2.07
C ASP A 244 -22.71 2.99 -2.26
N SER A 245 -22.34 2.20 -3.27
CA SER A 245 -20.97 1.74 -3.48
C SER A 245 -20.11 2.65 -4.35
N TYR A 246 -20.66 3.72 -4.92
CA TYR A 246 -19.95 4.63 -5.82
C TYR A 246 -19.80 6.01 -5.20
N GLN A 247 -18.59 6.53 -5.14
CA GLN A 247 -18.30 7.89 -4.70
C GLN A 247 -17.24 8.55 -5.59
N SER A 248 -17.14 9.89 -5.59
CA SER A 248 -16.08 10.55 -6.35
C SER A 248 -14.70 10.13 -5.80
N ILE A 249 -13.67 10.10 -6.65
CA ILE A 249 -12.30 9.84 -6.18
C ILE A 249 -11.88 10.83 -5.08
N SER A 250 -12.38 12.07 -5.14
CA SER A 250 -12.10 13.07 -4.12
C SER A 250 -12.71 12.70 -2.77
N ASP A 251 -13.99 12.30 -2.75
CA ASP A 251 -14.69 11.93 -1.52
C ASP A 251 -14.09 10.66 -0.91
N TRP A 252 -13.81 9.66 -1.77
CA TRP A 252 -13.07 8.46 -1.40
C TRP A 252 -11.76 8.81 -0.69
N ASN A 253 -10.96 9.69 -1.29
CA ASN A 253 -9.69 10.07 -0.72
C ASN A 253 -9.84 10.87 0.59
N ALA A 254 -10.88 11.72 0.67
CA ALA A 254 -11.17 12.51 1.86
C ALA A 254 -11.56 11.63 3.06
N GLU A 255 -12.25 10.52 2.85
CA GLU A 255 -12.58 9.54 3.90
C GLU A 255 -11.32 9.02 4.61
N PHE A 256 -10.32 8.57 3.84
CA PHE A 256 -9.05 8.11 4.41
C PHE A 256 -8.21 9.23 5.00
N ALA A 257 -8.11 10.38 4.33
CA ALA A 257 -7.30 11.51 4.80
C ALA A 257 -7.86 12.16 6.08
N SER A 258 -9.19 12.18 6.23
CA SER A 258 -9.87 12.72 7.41
C SER A 258 -9.84 11.77 8.61
N THR A 259 -9.61 10.47 8.39
CA THR A 259 -9.46 9.50 9.48
C THR A 259 -8.36 9.94 10.46
N SER A 260 -8.67 9.86 11.76
CA SER A 260 -7.69 10.17 12.79
C SER A 260 -6.54 9.16 12.73
N PRO A 261 -5.28 9.60 12.55
CA PRO A 261 -4.17 8.68 12.51
C PRO A 261 -3.79 8.16 13.91
N ASN A 262 -4.40 8.70 14.98
CA ASN A 262 -4.16 8.26 16.36
C ASN A 262 -5.28 7.36 16.91
N ASN A 263 -6.53 7.56 16.47
CA ASN A 263 -7.70 6.92 17.06
C ASN A 263 -8.64 6.30 16.01
N GLY A 264 -8.18 6.14 14.76
CA GLY A 264 -9.02 5.61 13.67
C GLY A 264 -9.37 4.13 13.87
N ARG A 265 -10.49 3.72 13.28
CA ARG A 265 -11.02 2.36 13.38
C ARG A 265 -10.01 1.37 12.82
N TYR A 266 -9.56 0.48 13.69
CA TYR A 266 -9.07 -0.82 13.29
C TYR A 266 -10.28 -1.64 12.80
N THR A 267 -10.34 -2.04 11.54
CA THR A 267 -11.25 -3.12 11.13
C THR A 267 -10.74 -4.41 11.77
N GLY A 268 -11.58 -5.06 12.58
CA GLY A 268 -11.21 -6.20 13.42
C GLY A 268 -10.46 -7.31 12.67
N TYR A 269 -9.68 -8.17 13.35
CA TYR A 269 -9.09 -9.36 12.69
C TYR A 269 -10.16 -10.25 12.07
N GLU A 270 -11.34 -10.30 12.71
CA GLU A 270 -12.51 -11.03 12.22
C GLU A 270 -13.10 -10.38 10.97
N GLU A 271 -13.17 -9.04 10.94
CA GLU A 271 -13.64 -8.27 9.80
C GLU A 271 -12.67 -8.36 8.62
N LEU A 272 -11.36 -8.27 8.84
CA LEU A 272 -10.34 -8.47 7.82
C LEU A 272 -10.20 -9.94 7.39
N GLY A 273 -10.46 -10.89 8.30
CA GLY A 273 -10.54 -12.31 7.97
C GLY A 273 -11.76 -12.63 7.10
N TYR A 274 -12.89 -11.98 7.39
CA TYR A 274 -14.09 -12.02 6.58
C TYR A 274 -13.89 -11.34 5.22
N LEU A 275 -13.29 -10.14 5.19
CA LEU A 275 -12.92 -9.45 3.96
C LEU A 275 -11.92 -10.28 3.15
N ARG A 276 -10.95 -10.97 3.78
CA ARG A 276 -10.06 -11.91 3.08
C ARG A 276 -10.84 -13.06 2.44
N LYS A 277 -11.88 -13.59 3.10
CA LYS A 277 -12.74 -14.64 2.52
C LYS A 277 -13.56 -14.11 1.34
N GLN A 278 -14.08 -12.89 1.44
CA GLN A 278 -14.78 -12.22 0.34
C GLN A 278 -13.85 -11.85 -0.81
N LEU A 279 -12.63 -11.42 -0.51
CA LEU A 279 -11.57 -11.21 -1.49
C LEU A 279 -11.19 -12.51 -2.17
N GLY A 280 -11.16 -13.64 -1.46
CA GLY A 280 -11.00 -14.97 -2.06
C GLY A 280 -12.05 -15.21 -3.15
N LYS A 281 -13.32 -14.98 -2.84
CA LYS A 281 -14.41 -15.07 -3.83
C LYS A 281 -14.27 -14.07 -4.96
N TYR A 282 -13.95 -12.81 -4.69
CA TYR A 282 -13.80 -11.79 -5.72
C TYR A 282 -12.59 -12.05 -6.62
N LEU A 283 -11.50 -12.59 -6.07
CA LEU A 283 -10.37 -13.10 -6.83
C LEU A 283 -10.84 -14.26 -7.69
N ASP A 284 -11.50 -15.26 -7.10
CA ASP A 284 -12.08 -16.39 -7.83
C ASP A 284 -12.98 -15.88 -8.96
N ASP A 285 -13.92 -14.95 -8.73
CA ASP A 285 -14.76 -14.32 -9.77
C ASP A 285 -13.96 -13.58 -10.85
N LEU A 286 -12.86 -12.91 -10.49
CA LEU A 286 -11.93 -12.28 -11.46
C LEU A 286 -11.20 -13.32 -12.33
N PHE A 287 -11.05 -14.55 -11.83
CA PHE A 287 -10.47 -15.69 -12.53
C PHE A 287 -11.53 -16.63 -13.16
N ASP A 288 -12.79 -16.58 -12.71
CA ASP A 288 -13.91 -17.46 -13.10
C ASP A 288 -14.83 -16.78 -14.14
N LEU A 289 -14.43 -15.61 -14.65
CA LEU A 289 -14.95 -15.03 -15.89
C LEU A 289 -14.64 -15.88 -17.15
N ASP A 290 -13.99 -17.04 -16.98
CA ASP A 290 -13.88 -18.11 -17.98
C ASP A 290 -15.13 -19.03 -18.03
N GLY A 291 -16.16 -18.77 -17.23
CA GLY A 291 -17.43 -19.53 -17.21
C GLY A 291 -18.39 -19.31 -18.39
N TYR A 292 -17.98 -18.62 -19.44
CA TYR A 292 -18.67 -18.60 -20.75
C TYR A 292 -17.71 -19.12 -21.84
N LEU A 293 -17.38 -20.41 -21.73
CA LEU A 293 -16.97 -21.23 -22.87
C LEU A 293 -18.21 -21.71 -23.63
#